data_AF-A0A7V5FUE2-F1
#
_entry.id   AF-A0A7V5FUE2-F1
#
_cell.length_a   1.000
_cell.length_b   1.000
_cell.length_c   1.000
_cell.angle_alpha   90.00
_cell.angle_beta   90.00
_cell.angle_gamma   90.00
#
_symmetry.space_group_name_H-M   'P 1'
#
loop_
_entity.id
_entity.type
_entity.pdbx_description
1 polymer ?
#
loop_
_entity_poly.entity_id
_entity_poly.type
_entity_poly.pdbx_seq_one_letter_code
_entity_poly.pdbx_strand_id
1 'polypeptide(L)'
;MPPKKLIDSRISLIISDPWEFGTECGTDPFFGITRDVDGEKVLILLEKEISYRGVNYYICISTPRHQGKDIADILNGEIIPANMILISTNVTSFYEIKKQGQDKTLAVIGTIEQAKS
;
A
#
# COMPACT_ATOMS: atom_id res chain seq x y z
N MET A 1 -8.53 -10.89 -14.58
CA MET A 1 -7.49 -9.89 -14.90
C MET A 1 -7.78 -8.68 -14.04
N PRO A 2 -6.87 -8.26 -13.14
CA PRO A 2 -7.04 -6.95 -12.51
C PRO A 2 -7.10 -5.89 -13.62
N PRO A 3 -7.99 -4.90 -13.53
CA PRO A 3 -8.15 -3.95 -14.61
C PRO A 3 -6.85 -3.16 -14.77
N LYS A 4 -6.34 -3.08 -16.02
CA LYS A 4 -5.24 -2.20 -16.46
C LYS A 4 -5.36 -0.74 -15.98
N LYS A 5 -6.54 -0.36 -15.48
CA LYS A 5 -6.93 0.97 -15.01
C LYS A 5 -6.38 1.31 -13.61
N LEU A 6 -5.85 0.33 -12.85
CA LEU A 6 -5.32 0.56 -11.50
C LEU A 6 -3.87 1.07 -11.50
N ILE A 7 -3.06 0.64 -12.48
CA ILE A 7 -1.68 1.10 -12.63
C ILE A 7 -1.66 2.62 -12.84
N ASP A 8 -0.68 3.29 -12.24
CA ASP A 8 -0.50 4.73 -12.20
C ASP A 8 -1.64 5.52 -11.51
N SER A 9 -2.60 4.83 -10.89
CA SER A 9 -3.59 5.49 -10.04
C SER A 9 -2.95 5.96 -8.74
N ARG A 10 -3.33 7.17 -8.31
CA ARG A 10 -2.97 7.73 -7.01
C ARG A 10 -3.88 7.14 -5.93
N ILE A 11 -3.29 6.53 -4.92
CA ILE A 11 -3.97 5.82 -3.84
C ILE A 11 -3.73 6.54 -2.51
N SER A 12 -4.77 6.60 -1.69
CA SER A 12 -4.74 7.03 -0.30
C SER A 12 -4.72 5.81 0.61
N LEU A 13 -3.85 5.82 1.62
CA LEU A 13 -3.65 4.76 2.60
C LEU A 13 -3.91 5.36 3.99
N ILE A 14 -4.80 4.77 4.77
CA ILE A 14 -4.96 5.10 6.18
C ILE A 14 -4.55 3.88 6.98
N ILE A 15 -3.63 4.05 7.94
CA ILE A 15 -3.13 2.96 8.79
C ILE A 15 -3.82 3.06 10.15
N SER A 16 -4.41 1.95 10.60
CA SER A 16 -5.16 1.85 11.85
C SER A 16 -4.50 0.97 12.91
N ASP A 17 -3.63 0.04 12.51
CA ASP A 17 -2.93 -0.87 13.41
C ASP A 17 -1.51 -1.15 12.88
N PRO A 18 -0.46 -1.10 13.73
CA PRO A 18 -0.50 -0.89 15.18
C PRO A 18 -0.86 0.54 15.60
N TRP A 19 -1.47 0.74 16.77
CA TRP A 19 -1.92 2.07 17.23
C TRP A 19 -0.76 3.05 17.45
N GLU A 20 0.43 2.57 17.82
CA GLU A 20 1.64 3.36 17.98
C GLU A 20 2.06 4.03 16.66
N PHE A 21 1.70 3.43 15.53
CA PHE A 21 2.01 3.97 14.21
C PHE A 21 1.39 5.35 14.02
N GLY A 22 0.12 5.52 14.40
CA GLY A 22 -0.56 6.81 14.30
C GLY A 22 0.04 7.89 15.22
N THR A 23 0.67 7.48 16.32
CA THR A 23 1.34 8.40 17.26
C THR A 23 2.68 8.89 16.69
N GLU A 24 3.43 8.02 16.02
CA GLU A 24 4.76 8.34 15.48
C GLU A 24 4.70 8.96 14.08
N CYS A 25 3.85 8.44 13.20
CA CYS A 25 3.78 8.83 11.79
C CYS A 25 2.62 9.78 11.47
N GLY A 26 1.71 10.02 12.43
CA GLY A 26 0.46 10.75 12.22
C GLY A 26 -0.69 9.85 11.75
N THR A 27 -1.91 10.39 11.85
CA THR A 27 -3.15 9.70 11.47
C THR A 27 -3.72 10.16 10.14
N ASP A 28 -3.05 11.10 9.48
CA ASP A 28 -3.43 11.56 8.14
C ASP A 28 -3.16 10.48 7.09
N PRO A 29 -3.85 10.51 5.94
CA PRO A 29 -3.61 9.56 4.88
C PRO A 29 -2.21 9.68 4.28
N PHE A 30 -1.59 8.54 4.02
CA PHE A 30 -0.38 8.43 3.20
C PHE A 30 -0.76 8.26 1.75
N PHE A 31 0.03 8.81 0.84
CA PHE A 31 -0.25 8.78 -0.59
C PHE A 31 0.81 8.00 -1.34
N GLY A 32 0.39 7.34 -2.41
CA GLY A 32 1.27 6.59 -3.29
C GLY A 32 0.69 6.36 -4.67
N ILE A 33 1.52 5.86 -5.58
CA ILE A 33 1.15 5.52 -6.95
C ILE A 33 1.22 4.01 -7.12
N THR A 34 0.15 3.40 -7.62
CA THR A 34 0.15 1.98 -7.97
C THR A 34 1.13 1.73 -9.12
N ARG A 35 2.09 0.83 -8.93
CA ARG A 35 3.10 0.49 -9.94
C ARG A 35 2.95 -0.90 -10.53
N ASP A 36 2.39 -1.83 -9.76
CA ASP A 36 2.23 -3.21 -10.21
C ASP A 36 1.03 -3.87 -9.53
N VAL A 37 0.47 -4.90 -10.17
CA VAL A 37 -0.65 -5.69 -9.64
C VAL A 37 -0.40 -7.17 -9.93
N ASP A 38 -0.44 -8.00 -8.88
CA ASP A 38 -0.26 -9.45 -8.96
C ASP A 38 -1.43 -10.16 -8.24
N GLY A 39 -2.44 -10.55 -9.01
CA GLY A 39 -3.70 -11.06 -8.47
C GLY A 39 -4.46 -9.97 -7.70
N GLU A 40 -4.71 -10.21 -6.41
CA GLU A 40 -5.35 -9.26 -5.48
C GLU A 40 -4.34 -8.34 -4.78
N LYS A 41 -3.04 -8.48 -5.07
CA LYS A 41 -1.98 -7.66 -4.49
C LYS A 41 -1.73 -6.45 -5.35
N VAL A 42 -1.59 -5.30 -4.71
CA VAL A 42 -1.22 -4.05 -5.37
C VAL A 42 0.07 -3.54 -4.76
N LEU A 43 1.04 -3.22 -5.62
CA LEU A 43 2.30 -2.59 -5.23
C LEU A 43 2.15 -1.08 -5.41
N ILE A 44 2.36 -0.35 -4.32
CA ILE A 44 2.17 1.09 -4.24
C ILE A 44 3.51 1.72 -3.88
N LEU A 45 4.04 2.55 -4.77
CA LEU A 45 5.20 3.39 -4.49
C LEU A 45 4.74 4.63 -3.73
N LEU A 46 5.23 4.83 -2.51
CA LEU A 46 4.82 5.94 -1.66
C LEU A 46 5.36 7.27 -2.22
N GLU A 47 4.54 8.33 -2.18
CA GLU A 47 4.94 9.68 -2.60
C GLU A 47 5.96 10.29 -1.64
N LYS A 48 5.89 9.90 -0.36
CA LYS A 48 6.85 10.21 0.69
C LYS A 48 7.14 8.94 1.46
N GLU A 49 8.39 8.77 1.87
CA GLU A 49 8.75 7.66 2.75
C GLU A 49 8.00 7.75 4.08
N ILE A 50 7.64 6.60 4.62
CA ILE A 50 7.10 6.49 5.97
C ILE A 50 8.26 6.14 6.88
N SER A 51 8.54 6.99 7.86
CA SER A 51 9.54 6.74 8.90
C SER A 51 8.85 6.16 10.14
N TYR A 52 9.18 4.93 10.52
CA TYR A 52 8.67 4.29 11.74
C TYR A 52 9.75 3.44 12.41
N ARG A 53 9.95 3.63 13.72
CA ARG A 53 10.96 2.93 14.54
C ARG A 53 12.37 2.96 13.93
N GLY A 54 12.75 4.09 13.36
CA GLY A 54 14.06 4.30 12.73
C GLY A 54 14.26 3.57 11.41
N VAL A 55 13.18 3.13 10.75
CA VAL A 55 13.20 2.53 9.42
C VAL A 55 12.35 3.37 8.47
N ASN A 56 12.91 3.66 7.29
CA ASN A 56 12.19 4.32 6.20
C ASN A 56 11.62 3.27 5.26
N TYR A 57 10.32 3.37 4.98
CA TYR A 57 9.60 2.51 4.07
C TYR A 57 9.20 3.31 2.82
N TYR A 58 9.42 2.73 1.64
CA TYR A 58 9.20 3.40 0.35
C TYR A 58 8.05 2.80 -0.45
N ILE A 59 7.65 1.57 -0.11
CA ILE A 59 6.63 0.82 -0.82
C ILE A 59 5.63 0.26 0.18
N CYS A 60 4.38 0.17 -0.26
CA CYS A 60 3.34 -0.61 0.39
C CYS A 60 2.84 -1.70 -0.58
N ILE A 61 2.77 -2.95 -0.12
CA ILE A 61 1.96 -3.99 -0.77
C ILE A 61 0.63 -4.07 -0.03
N SER A 62 -0.48 -3.90 -0.75
CA SER A 62 -1.83 -3.97 -0.19
C SER A 62 -2.59 -5.17 -0.74
N THR A 63 -3.34 -5.85 0.13
CA THR A 63 -4.30 -6.90 -0.22
C THR A 63 -5.63 -6.69 0.51
N PRO A 64 -6.79 -6.95 -0.13
CA PRO A 64 -8.08 -6.93 0.56
C PRO A 64 -8.05 -7.83 1.80
N ARG A 65 -8.59 -7.33 2.91
CA ARG A 65 -8.65 -8.08 4.17
C ARG A 65 -9.80 -9.09 4.21
N HIS A 66 -10.90 -8.77 3.55
CA HIS A 66 -12.13 -9.55 3.59
C HIS A 66 -12.38 -10.24 2.25
N GLN A 67 -12.87 -11.48 2.30
CA GLN A 67 -13.27 -12.21 1.09
C GLN A 67 -14.42 -11.49 0.38
N GLY A 68 -14.39 -11.50 -0.95
CA GLY A 68 -15.43 -10.90 -1.79
C GLY A 68 -15.28 -9.40 -2.05
N LYS A 69 -14.21 -8.76 -1.56
CA LYS A 69 -13.82 -7.40 -1.97
C LYS A 69 -12.70 -7.47 -3.00
N ASP A 70 -12.88 -6.83 -4.15
CA ASP A 70 -11.83 -6.70 -5.16
C ASP A 70 -11.06 -5.40 -4.91
N ILE A 71 -9.74 -5.46 -4.98
CA ILE A 71 -8.89 -4.28 -4.85
C ILE A 71 -9.15 -3.27 -5.97
N ALA A 72 -9.66 -3.72 -7.12
CA ALA A 72 -10.08 -2.90 -8.24
C ALA A 72 -11.27 -1.99 -7.91
N ASP A 73 -12.06 -2.31 -6.90
CA ASP A 73 -13.25 -1.54 -6.52
C ASP A 73 -12.89 -0.13 -6.03
N ILE A 74 -11.63 0.13 -5.65
CA ILE A 74 -11.17 1.48 -5.30
C ILE A 74 -11.35 2.46 -6.47
N LEU A 75 -11.31 1.99 -7.71
CA LEU A 75 -11.55 2.82 -8.91
C LEU A 75 -13.01 3.27 -9.05
N ASN A 76 -13.91 2.64 -8.30
CA ASN A 76 -15.32 3.02 -8.21
C ASN A 76 -15.58 3.94 -7.00
N GLY A 77 -14.52 4.36 -6.30
CA GLY A 77 -14.60 5.20 -5.09
C GLY A 77 -14.89 4.41 -3.81
N GLU A 78 -14.75 3.09 -3.82
CA GLU A 78 -14.90 2.26 -2.62
C GLU A 78 -13.67 2.38 -1.71
N ILE A 79 -13.92 2.35 -0.41
CA ILE A 79 -12.88 2.22 0.62
C ILE A 79 -12.74 0.74 0.96
N ILE A 80 -11.53 0.20 0.77
CA ILE A 80 -11.24 -1.22 0.94
C ILE A 80 -10.39 -1.43 2.19
N PRO A 81 -10.89 -2.15 3.21
CA PRO A 81 -10.06 -2.63 4.31
C PRO A 81 -8.97 -3.57 3.78
N ALA A 82 -7.72 -3.29 4.12
CA ALA A 82 -6.57 -3.97 3.56
C ALA A 82 -5.57 -4.42 4.65
N ASN A 83 -4.95 -5.57 4.38
CA ASN A 83 -3.68 -5.92 4.99
C ASN A 83 -2.57 -5.26 4.16
N MET A 84 -1.59 -4.67 4.82
CA MET A 84 -0.54 -3.91 4.18
C MET A 84 0.84 -4.36 4.67
N ILE A 85 1.80 -4.40 3.76
CA ILE A 85 3.21 -4.65 4.07
C ILE A 85 4.01 -3.47 3.57
N LEU A 86 4.61 -2.72 4.49
CA LEU A 86 5.56 -1.66 4.19
C LEU A 86 6.95 -2.26 3.98
N ILE A 87 7.67 -1.82 2.94
CA ILE A 87 8.97 -2.37 2.55
C ILE A 87 10.00 -1.24 2.44
N SER A 88 11.18 -1.46 3.04
CA SER A 88 12.28 -0.48 3.07
C SER A 88 13.17 -0.45 1.83
N THR A 89 12.96 -1.37 0.90
CA THR A 89 13.69 -1.44 -0.37
C THR A 89 12.93 -0.65 -1.43
N ASN A 90 13.63 0.23 -2.16
CA ASN A 90 13.03 1.02 -3.23
C ASN A 90 13.08 0.26 -4.56
N VAL A 91 11.94 -0.27 -4.97
CA VAL A 91 11.68 -1.08 -6.16
C VAL A 91 10.32 -0.72 -6.75
N THR A 92 10.09 -1.09 -8.00
CA THR A 92 8.92 -0.63 -8.78
C THR A 92 8.02 -1.76 -9.26
N SER A 93 8.38 -3.02 -9.02
CA SER A 93 7.58 -4.18 -9.45
C SER A 93 7.71 -5.37 -8.51
N PHE A 94 6.74 -6.29 -8.55
CA PHE A 94 6.82 -7.55 -7.80
C PHE A 94 7.98 -8.44 -8.28
N TYR A 95 8.38 -8.31 -9.55
CA TYR A 95 9.55 -9.01 -10.09
C TYR A 95 10.84 -8.55 -9.39
N GLU A 96 11.02 -7.24 -9.21
CA GLU A 96 12.19 -6.69 -8.50
C GLU A 96 12.22 -7.10 -7.03
N ILE A 97 11.07 -7.10 -6.35
CA ILE A 97 10.95 -7.61 -4.96
C ILE A 97 11.43 -9.06 -4.86
N LYS A 98 11.00 -9.93 -5.79
CA LYS A 98 11.40 -11.34 -5.80
C LYS A 98 12.92 -11.52 -6.03
N LYS A 99 13.55 -10.59 -6.76
CA LYS A 99 14.98 -10.65 -7.10
C LYS A 99 15.89 -10.07 -6.02
N GLN A 100 15.51 -8.93 -5.44
CA GLN A 100 16.34 -8.21 -4.47
C GLN A 100 16.09 -8.68 -3.03
N GLY A 101 14.96 -9.34 -2.77
CA GLY A 101 14.54 -9.68 -1.41
C GLY A 101 13.87 -8.50 -0.71
N GLN A 102 13.48 -8.71 0.56
CA GLN A 102 12.85 -7.71 1.40
C GLN A 102 13.72 -7.53 2.65
N ASP A 103 14.46 -6.42 2.75
CA ASP A 103 15.43 -6.21 3.84
C ASP A 103 14.74 -5.96 5.19
N LYS A 104 13.77 -5.04 5.20
CA LYS A 104 12.93 -4.75 6.36
C LYS A 104 11.50 -4.56 5.94
N THR A 105 10.60 -5.26 6.62
CA THR A 105 9.17 -5.19 6.37
C THR A 105 8.41 -4.88 7.65
N LEU A 106 7.30 -4.16 7.53
CA LEU A 106 6.34 -3.96 8.60
C LEU A 106 4.94 -4.31 8.11
N ALA A 107 4.28 -5.24 8.81
CA ALA A 107 2.87 -5.52 8.60
C ALA A 107 2.03 -4.46 9.32
N VAL A 108 1.10 -3.85 8.59
CA VAL A 108 0.12 -2.91 9.12
C VAL A 108 -1.26 -3.23 8.57
N ILE A 109 -2.30 -2.72 9.21
CA ILE A 109 -3.68 -2.87 8.76
C ILE A 109 -4.27 -1.48 8.61
N GLY A 110 -5.16 -1.34 7.64
CA GLY A 110 -5.89 -0.11 7.47
C GLY A 110 -6.84 -0.16 6.29
N THR A 111 -7.02 0.99 5.63
CA THR A 111 -7.88 1.10 4.45
C THR A 111 -7.13 1.71 3.29
N ILE A 112 -7.53 1.33 2.09
CA ILE A 112 -7.07 1.96 0.85
C ILE A 112 -8.27 2.48 0.05
N GLU A 113 -8.07 3.59 -0.65
CA GLU A 113 -9.05 4.17 -1.57
C GLU A 113 -8.34 4.92 -2.69
N GLN A 114 -9.03 5.21 -3.78
CA GLN A 114 -8.48 6.12 -4.80
C GLN A 114 -8.42 7.55 -4.24
N ALA A 115 -7.24 8.17 -4.29
CA ALA A 115 -7.08 9.55 -3.84
C ALA A 115 -7.87 10.49 -4.77
N LYS A 116 -8.72 11.32 -4.18
CA LYS A 116 -9.42 12.38 -4.94
C LYS A 116 -8.40 13.46 -5.33
N SER A 117 -8.52 13.92 -6.57
CA SER A 117 -7.68 14.98 -7.16
C SER A 117 -7.88 16.31 -6.46
#